data_AF-A0A9D8L2Z9-F1
#
_entry.id   AF-A0A9D8L2Z9-F1
#
_cell.length_a   1.000
_cell.length_b   1.000
_cell.length_c   1.000
_cell.angle_alpha   90.00
_cell.angle_beta   90.00
_cell.angle_gamma   90.00
#
_symmetry.space_group_name_H-M   'P 1'
#
loop_
_entity.id
_entity.type
_entity.pdbx_description
1 polymer ?
#
loop_
_entity_poly.entity_id
_entity_poly.type
_entity_poly.pdbx_seq_one_letter_code
_entity_poly.pdbx_strand_id
1 'polypeptide(L)'
;MALKIVKSQPTGMNVRMSAGQPSYSHVVTISGTGKLVYIAGQLARDIDGNCVGKGDMRAQMEQTFKNLDLCLKAAGATWADVVKTNTYVTDFR
;
A
#
# COMPACT_ATOMS: atom_id res chain seq x y z
N MET A 1 13.98 18.59 -15.98
CA MET A 1 13.78 18.59 -14.51
C MET A 1 14.49 17.39 -13.91
N ALA A 2 15.14 17.55 -12.76
CA ALA A 2 15.78 16.44 -12.05
C ALA A 2 14.71 15.47 -11.49
N LEU A 3 14.99 14.17 -11.53
CA LEU A 3 14.13 13.16 -10.92
C LEU A 3 14.14 13.30 -9.40
N LYS A 4 12.96 13.36 -8.78
CA LYS A 4 12.79 13.38 -7.33
C LYS A 4 12.10 12.10 -6.87
N ILE A 5 12.74 11.38 -5.95
CA ILE A 5 12.22 10.15 -5.34
C ILE A 5 11.83 10.45 -3.89
N VAL A 6 10.61 10.09 -3.51
CA VAL A 6 10.09 10.24 -2.14
C VAL A 6 9.57 8.90 -1.66
N LYS A 7 10.01 8.49 -0.46
CA LYS A 7 9.53 7.30 0.25
C LYS A 7 8.61 7.74 1.38
N SER A 8 7.46 7.10 1.55
CA SER A 8 6.52 7.45 2.62
C SER A 8 5.85 6.22 3.24
N GLN A 9 5.43 6.42 4.49
CA GLN A 9 4.56 5.52 5.23
C GLN A 9 3.21 6.23 5.44
N PRO A 10 2.10 5.71 4.91
CA PRO A 10 0.79 6.31 5.12
C PRO A 10 0.40 6.29 6.60
N THR A 11 -0.26 7.36 7.06
CA THR A 11 -0.87 7.40 8.37
C THR A 11 -1.98 6.35 8.47
N GLY A 12 -2.15 5.74 9.64
CA GLY A 12 -3.19 4.75 9.87
C GLY A 12 -2.85 3.33 9.43
N MET A 13 -1.58 3.08 9.05
CA MET A 13 -1.11 1.76 8.63
C MET A 13 -0.06 1.21 9.60
N ASN A 14 -0.08 -0.11 9.77
CA ASN A 14 0.99 -0.80 10.48
C ASN A 14 2.29 -0.73 9.68
N VAL A 15 3.36 -0.19 10.28
CA VAL A 15 4.70 -0.16 9.68
C VAL A 15 5.55 -1.28 10.27
N ARG A 16 5.98 -2.22 9.43
CA ARG A 16 6.91 -3.27 9.87
C ARG A 16 8.29 -2.70 10.13
N MET A 17 8.71 -2.70 11.39
CA MET A 17 10.03 -2.25 11.82
C MET A 17 11.05 -3.41 11.83
N SER A 18 12.28 -3.12 11.43
CA SER A 18 13.45 -4.00 11.52
C SER A 18 14.67 -3.14 11.85
N ALA A 19 15.43 -3.51 12.89
CA ALA A 19 16.59 -2.75 13.36
C ALA A 19 16.33 -1.23 13.54
N GLY A 20 15.15 -0.87 14.07
CA GLY A 20 14.79 0.53 14.33
C GLY A 20 14.38 1.34 13.10
N GLN A 21 14.24 0.72 11.93
CA GLN A 21 13.82 1.38 10.68
C GLN A 21 12.67 0.61 10.03
N PRO A 22 11.84 1.24 9.20
CA PRO A 22 10.88 0.50 8.39
C PRO A 22 11.59 -0.49 7.46
N SER A 23 11.14 -1.74 7.48
CA SER A 23 11.69 -2.83 6.65
C SER A 23 11.52 -2.60 5.15
N TYR A 24 10.50 -1.82 4.76
CA TYR A 24 10.26 -1.34 3.40
C TYR A 24 9.38 -0.08 3.46
N SER A 25 9.22 0.61 2.33
CA SER A 25 8.30 1.75 2.19
C SER A 25 6.99 1.29 1.59
N HIS A 26 5.86 1.61 2.21
CA HIS A 26 4.55 1.31 1.62
C HIS A 26 4.33 2.04 0.29
N VAL A 27 4.87 3.26 0.15
CA VAL A 27 4.75 4.07 -1.05
C VAL A 27 6.10 4.65 -1.46
N VAL A 28 6.40 4.60 -2.75
CA VAL A 28 7.50 5.33 -3.38
C VAL A 28 6.95 6.13 -4.55
N THR A 29 7.18 7.45 -4.55
CA THR A 29 6.82 8.34 -5.64
C THR A 29 8.08 8.77 -6.40
N ILE A 30 8.04 8.69 -7.72
CA ILE A 30 9.07 9.21 -8.61
C ILE A 30 8.44 10.33 -9.44
N SER A 31 9.01 11.53 -9.36
CA SER A 31 8.46 12.74 -10.00
C SER A 31 9.52 13.47 -10.84
N GLY A 32 9.07 14.06 -11.94
CA GLY A 32 9.88 14.79 -12.92
C GLY A 32 8.96 15.48 -13.93
N THR A 33 8.98 15.06 -15.19
CA THR A 33 7.98 15.47 -16.20
C THR A 33 6.61 14.79 -16.00
N GLY A 34 6.57 13.71 -15.23
CA GLY A 34 5.36 13.03 -14.80
C GLY A 34 5.55 12.46 -13.39
N LYS A 35 4.56 11.73 -12.90
CA LYS A 35 4.57 11.14 -11.56
C LYS A 35 4.20 9.66 -11.64
N LEU A 36 5.08 8.80 -11.14
CA LEU A 36 4.80 7.39 -10.93
C LEU A 36 4.71 7.11 -9.44
N VAL A 37 3.71 6.33 -9.05
CA VAL A 37 3.49 5.90 -7.68
C VAL A 37 3.59 4.38 -7.64
N TYR A 38 4.55 3.88 -6.87
CA TYR A 38 4.73 2.46 -6.59
C TYR A 38 4.23 2.19 -5.18
N ILE A 39 3.26 1.28 -5.07
CA ILE A 39 2.68 0.86 -3.80
C ILE A 39 3.14 -0.58 -3.53
N ALA A 40 3.71 -0.82 -2.36
CA ALA A 40 4.07 -2.15 -1.91
C ALA A 40 2.82 -3.03 -1.73
N GLY A 41 2.99 -4.35 -1.77
CA GLY A 41 1.87 -5.29 -1.59
C GLY A 41 1.13 -5.03 -0.28
N GLN A 42 -0.18 -4.80 -0.38
CA GLN A 42 -1.02 -4.58 0.78
C GLN A 42 -1.68 -5.87 1.21
N LEU A 43 -1.75 -6.05 2.53
CA LEU A 43 -2.34 -7.21 3.17
C LEU A 43 -3.56 -6.78 3.99
N ALA A 44 -4.38 -7.76 4.39
CA ALA A 44 -5.49 -7.57 5.32
C ALA A 44 -5.01 -7.35 6.76
N ARG A 45 -4.20 -6.30 6.98
CA ARG A 45 -3.71 -5.89 8.30
C ARG A 45 -4.40 -4.63 8.77
N ASP A 46 -4.76 -4.58 10.05
CA ASP A 46 -5.13 -3.34 10.72
C ASP A 46 -3.87 -2.52 11.11
N ILE A 47 -4.08 -1.38 11.78
CA ILE A 47 -3.02 -0.48 12.24
C ILE A 47 -2.08 -1.13 13.27
N ASP A 48 -2.61 -2.05 14.06
CA ASP A 48 -1.87 -2.81 15.07
C ASP A 48 -1.10 -3.99 14.44
N GLY A 49 -1.38 -4.29 13.17
CA GLY A 49 -0.73 -5.33 12.39
C GLY A 49 -1.43 -6.69 12.49
N ASN A 50 -2.60 -6.78 13.12
CA ASN A 50 -3.38 -8.02 13.18
C ASN A 50 -4.01 -8.34 11.83
N CYS A 51 -4.21 -9.63 11.57
CA CYS A 51 -4.94 -10.06 10.38
C CYS A 51 -6.45 -9.88 10.58
N VAL A 52 -7.07 -9.05 9.75
CA VAL A 52 -8.51 -8.82 9.68
C VAL A 52 -9.17 -9.91 8.84
N GLY A 53 -10.31 -10.45 9.27
CA GLY A 53 -11.10 -11.39 8.48
C GLY A 53 -10.48 -12.79 8.35
N LYS A 54 -9.90 -13.36 9.42
CA LYS A 54 -9.38 -14.74 9.39
C LYS A 54 -10.46 -15.71 8.92
N GLY A 55 -10.20 -16.47 7.86
CA GLY A 55 -11.16 -17.39 7.25
C GLY A 55 -12.24 -16.72 6.37
N ASP A 56 -12.22 -15.39 6.24
CA ASP A 56 -13.15 -14.62 5.42
C ASP A 56 -12.38 -13.82 4.35
N MET A 57 -12.37 -14.35 3.12
CA MET A 57 -11.70 -13.72 1.99
C MET A 57 -12.29 -12.36 1.62
N ARG A 58 -13.60 -12.16 1.79
CA ARG A 58 -14.25 -10.88 1.47
C ARG A 58 -13.77 -9.80 2.44
N ALA A 59 -13.81 -10.09 3.74
CA ALA A 59 -13.33 -9.15 4.77
C ALA A 59 -11.83 -8.84 4.59
N GLN A 60 -11.02 -9.83 4.20
CA GLN A 60 -9.60 -9.63 3.90
C GLN A 60 -9.39 -8.72 2.68
N MET A 61 -10.17 -8.92 1.62
CA MET A 61 -10.09 -8.08 0.43
C MET A 61 -10.50 -6.65 0.76
N GLU A 62 -11.60 -6.44 1.49
CA GLU A 62 -12.04 -5.11 1.91
C GLU A 62 -10.97 -4.38 2.73
N GLN A 63 -10.32 -5.06 3.69
CA GLN A 63 -9.23 -4.46 4.46
C GLN A 63 -8.01 -4.13 3.57
N THR A 64 -7.67 -5.01 2.63
CA THR A 64 -6.56 -4.79 1.70
C THR A 64 -6.81 -3.55 0.84
N PHE A 65 -8.03 -3.37 0.34
CA PHE A 65 -8.41 -2.19 -0.44
C PHE A 65 -8.45 -0.91 0.39
N LYS A 66 -8.86 -0.97 1.67
CA LYS A 66 -8.73 0.17 2.60
C LYS A 66 -7.28 0.59 2.77
N ASN A 67 -6.36 -0.37 2.90
CA ASN A 67 -4.93 -0.10 3.02
C ASN A 67 -4.33 0.48 1.72
N LEU A 68 -4.78 0.00 0.55
CA LEU A 68 -4.42 0.59 -0.75
C LEU A 68 -4.91 2.02 -0.90
N ASP A 69 -6.13 2.33 -0.44
CA ASP A 69 -6.69 3.67 -0.45
C ASP A 69 -5.86 4.66 0.39
N LEU A 70 -5.41 4.24 1.58
CA LEU A 70 -4.48 5.03 2.41
C LEU A 70 -3.15 5.29 1.67
N CYS A 71 -2.62 4.29 0.97
CA CYS A 71 -1.40 4.43 0.17
C CYS A 71 -1.57 5.44 -0.98
N LEU A 72 -2.69 5.35 -1.72
CA LEU A 72 -3.02 6.28 -2.79
C LEU A 72 -3.13 7.71 -2.26
N LYS A 73 -3.87 7.91 -1.16
CA LYS A 73 -4.01 9.21 -0.49
C LYS A 73 -2.69 9.78 -0.03
N ALA A 74 -1.81 8.97 0.55
CA ALA A 74 -0.47 9.41 0.97
C ALA A 74 0.41 9.84 -0.22
N ALA A 75 0.14 9.31 -1.42
CA ALA A 75 0.77 9.76 -2.66
C ALA A 75 0.05 10.96 -3.30
N GLY A 76 -1.10 11.42 -2.78
CA GLY A 76 -1.95 12.40 -3.46
C GLY A 76 -2.53 11.87 -4.78
N ALA A 77 -2.90 10.60 -4.80
CA ALA A 77 -3.54 9.91 -5.93
C ALA A 77 -4.90 9.32 -5.49
N THR A 78 -5.67 8.88 -6.47
CA THR A 78 -6.98 8.24 -6.31
C THR A 78 -7.03 6.94 -7.09
N TRP A 79 -8.13 6.19 -6.96
CA TRP A 79 -8.36 4.98 -7.76
C TRP A 79 -8.44 5.25 -9.26
N ALA A 80 -8.81 6.46 -9.68
CA ALA A 80 -8.84 6.85 -11.09
C ALA A 80 -7.43 6.93 -11.71
N ASP A 81 -6.39 7.08 -10.88
CA ASP A 81 -4.99 7.13 -11.31
C ASP A 81 -4.35 5.72 -11.41
N VAL A 82 -5.08 4.67 -11.00
CA VAL A 82 -4.57 3.30 -11.00
C VAL A 82 -4.61 2.72 -12.41
N VAL A 83 -3.43 2.50 -12.98
CA VAL A 83 -3.27 1.93 -14.33
C VAL A 83 -3.00 0.43 -14.32
N LYS A 84 -2.58 -0.14 -13.18
CA LYS A 84 -2.24 -1.56 -13.04
C LYS A 84 -2.37 -2.02 -11.59
N THR A 85 -2.87 -3.24 -11.40
CA THR A 85 -2.85 -3.97 -10.13
C THR A 85 -2.13 -5.31 -10.31
N ASN A 86 -1.46 -5.77 -9.24
CA ASN A 86 -0.95 -7.13 -9.13
C ASN A 86 -1.69 -7.79 -7.96
N THR A 87 -2.51 -8.79 -8.24
CA THR A 87 -3.34 -9.45 -7.24
C THR A 87 -2.81 -10.85 -7.00
N TYR A 88 -2.52 -11.18 -5.74
CA TYR A 88 -2.12 -12.50 -5.30
C TYR A 88 -3.15 -13.00 -4.30
N VAL A 89 -3.68 -14.19 -4.55
CA VAL A 89 -4.68 -14.85 -3.71
C VAL A 89 -4.20 -16.25 -3.39
N THR A 90 -4.51 -16.74 -2.19
CA THR A 90 -4.14 -18.09 -1.75
C THR A 90 -5.09 -19.16 -2.26
N ASP A 91 -6.33 -18.76 -2.62
CA ASP A 91 -7.36 -19.64 -3.17
C ASP A 91 -8.12 -18.85 -4.26
N PHE A 92 -7.97 -19.27 -5.52
CA PHE A 92 -8.65 -18.69 -6.69
C PHE A 92 -9.43 -19.83 -7.35
N ARG A 93 -10.74 -19.88 -7.08
CA ARG A 93 -11.65 -20.82 -7.73
C ARG A 93 -12.48 -20.10 -8.77
#